data_AF-A0AA96Q7I9-F1
#
_entry.id   AF-A0AA96Q7I9-F1
#
_cell.length_a   1.000
_cell.length_b   1.000
_cell.length_c   1.000
_cell.angle_alpha   90.00
_cell.angle_beta   90.00
_cell.angle_gamma   90.00
#
_symmetry.space_group_name_H-M   'P 1'
#
loop_
_entity.id
_entity.type
_entity.pdbx_description
1 polymer ?
#
loop_
_entity_poly.entity_id
_entity_poly.type
_entity_poly.pdbx_seq_one_letter_code
_entity_poly.pdbx_strand_id
1 'polypeptide(L)'
;MQVLSAGSAPADSINPAVVQVMDELVLDLSREYPKPLTTEAIESSDVVITMGCGDACPIFPGKRYLDWQLDGPAGKPVEEVRPIRDEIDRRVQVLLAELEPATA
;
A
#
# COMPACT_ATOMS: atom_id res chain seq x y z
N MET A 1 -8.66 -8.58 10.69
CA MET A 1 -8.00 -8.33 9.39
C MET A 1 -6.54 -8.01 9.64
N GLN A 2 -5.63 -8.54 8.84
CA GLN A 2 -4.20 -8.25 8.92
C GLN A 2 -3.77 -7.55 7.63
N VAL A 3 -2.83 -6.60 7.72
CA VAL A 3 -2.29 -5.87 6.58
C VAL A 3 -0.78 -6.07 6.54
N LEU A 4 -0.24 -6.34 5.35
CA LEU A 4 1.18 -6.46 5.07
C LEU A 4 1.55 -5.44 4.00
N SER A 5 2.79 -4.92 4.06
CA SER A 5 3.36 -4.03 3.06
C SER A 5 4.74 -4.54 2.65
N ALA A 6 5.12 -4.34 1.39
CA ALA A 6 6.44 -4.70 0.89
C ALA A 6 6.74 -3.96 -0.43
N GLY A 7 8.03 -3.89 -0.79
CA GLY A 7 8.49 -3.34 -2.08
C GLY A 7 9.36 -4.34 -2.84
N SER A 8 9.30 -4.29 -4.19
CA SER A 8 10.17 -5.09 -5.06
C SER A 8 11.65 -4.66 -4.96
N ALA A 9 11.89 -3.36 -4.74
CA ALA A 9 13.18 -2.77 -4.45
C ALA A 9 13.02 -1.80 -3.26
N PRO A 10 13.07 -2.29 -2.00
CA PRO A 10 12.87 -1.44 -0.83
C PRO A 10 14.00 -0.42 -0.70
N ALA A 11 13.65 0.83 -0.38
CA ALA A 11 14.61 1.87 -0.03
C ALA A 11 15.13 1.70 1.41
N ASP A 12 16.17 2.44 1.79
CA ASP A 12 16.74 2.36 3.13
C ASP A 12 15.85 2.99 4.22
N SER A 13 14.92 3.88 3.84
CA SER A 13 14.03 4.58 4.76
C SER A 13 12.72 5.00 4.11
N ILE A 14 11.70 5.31 4.93
CA ILE A 14 10.44 5.87 4.47
C ILE A 14 10.70 7.30 3.95
N ASN A 15 10.07 7.66 2.83
CA ASN A 15 10.15 9.02 2.29
C ASN A 15 9.68 10.05 3.35
N PRO A 16 10.50 11.04 3.72
CA PRO A 16 10.13 12.06 4.71
C PRO A 16 8.84 12.82 4.37
N ALA A 17 8.57 13.06 3.08
CA ALA A 17 7.33 13.68 2.65
C ALA A 17 6.11 12.80 2.96
N VAL A 18 6.26 11.48 2.87
CA VAL A 18 5.21 10.52 3.29
C VAL A 18 5.00 10.59 4.79
N VAL A 19 6.06 10.58 5.59
CA VAL A 19 5.95 10.72 7.06
C VAL A 19 5.17 12.00 7.41
N GLN A 20 5.53 13.13 6.81
CA GLN A 20 4.88 14.41 7.07
C GLN A 20 3.39 14.39 6.74
N VAL A 21 2.97 13.85 5.58
CA VAL A 21 1.54 13.83 5.23
C VAL A 21 0.73 12.83 6.08
N MET A 22 1.37 11.82 6.65
CA MET A 22 0.69 10.86 7.55
C MET A 22 0.57 11.44 8.96
N ASP A 23 1.57 12.21 9.42
CA ASP A 23 1.50 12.95 10.68
C ASP A 23 0.36 13.99 10.68
N GLU A 24 0.05 14.61 9.53
CA GLU A 24 -1.13 15.49 9.36
C GLU A 24 -2.46 14.78 9.71
N LEU A 25 -2.51 13.46 9.59
CA LEU A 25 -3.65 12.61 9.95
C LEU A 25 -3.50 11.93 11.32
N VAL A 26 -2.46 12.29 12.09
CA VAL A 26 -2.13 11.67 13.39
C VAL A 26 -1.83 10.16 13.24
N LEU A 27 -1.25 9.76 12.11
CA LEU A 27 -0.83 8.39 11.82
C LEU A 27 0.70 8.25 11.94
N ASP A 28 1.14 7.68 13.06
CA ASP A 28 2.55 7.48 13.37
C ASP A 28 3.17 6.31 12.56
N LEU A 29 4.15 6.63 11.71
CA LEU A 29 4.91 5.66 10.92
C LEU A 29 6.25 5.25 11.57
N SER A 30 6.55 5.66 12.80
CA SER A 30 7.86 5.46 13.46
C SER A 30 8.28 3.99 13.61
N ARG A 31 7.32 3.07 13.58
CA ARG A 31 7.54 1.62 13.66
C ARG A 31 7.54 0.93 12.29
N GLU A 32 7.18 1.65 11.24
CA GLU A 32 7.17 1.12 9.88
C GLU A 32 8.55 1.26 9.23
N TYR A 33 8.86 0.35 8.33
CA TYR A 33 10.11 0.37 7.58
C TYR A 33 9.92 -0.31 6.20
N PRO A 34 10.67 0.11 5.17
CA PRO A 34 10.67 -0.59 3.90
C PRO A 34 11.19 -2.01 4.06
N LYS A 35 10.45 -2.98 3.53
CA LYS A 35 10.76 -4.41 3.62
C LYS A 35 10.60 -5.07 2.24
N PRO A 36 11.45 -6.06 1.91
CA PRO A 36 11.40 -6.71 0.61
C PRO A 36 10.13 -7.52 0.45
N LEU A 37 9.62 -7.58 -0.79
CA LEU A 37 8.56 -8.48 -1.16
C LEU A 37 9.04 -9.93 -1.07
N THR A 38 8.34 -10.74 -0.27
CA THR A 38 8.59 -12.18 -0.16
C THR A 38 7.41 -12.97 -0.71
N THR A 39 7.69 -14.18 -1.20
CA THR A 39 6.65 -15.09 -1.69
C THR A 39 5.64 -15.41 -0.60
N GLU A 40 6.12 -15.65 0.62
CA GLU A 40 5.29 -16.00 1.77
C GLU A 40 4.28 -14.89 2.12
N ALA A 41 4.65 -13.62 1.93
CA ALA A 41 3.74 -12.50 2.14
C ALA A 41 2.57 -12.52 1.13
N ILE A 42 2.82 -12.93 -0.11
CA ILE A 42 1.79 -13.05 -1.14
C ILE A 42 0.94 -14.30 -0.87
N GLU A 43 1.58 -15.43 -0.59
CA GLU A 43 0.89 -16.71 -0.32
C GLU A 43 -0.03 -16.65 0.91
N SER A 44 0.33 -15.87 1.93
CA SER A 44 -0.49 -15.69 3.13
C SER A 44 -1.62 -14.66 2.98
N SER A 45 -1.67 -13.92 1.85
CA SER A 45 -2.66 -12.86 1.62
C SER A 45 -3.85 -13.35 0.79
N ASP A 46 -5.07 -12.97 1.17
CA ASP A 46 -6.29 -13.21 0.37
C ASP A 46 -6.47 -12.19 -0.76
N VAL A 47 -6.01 -10.95 -0.51
CA VAL A 47 -6.06 -9.82 -1.44
C VAL A 47 -4.66 -9.25 -1.59
N VAL A 48 -4.21 -9.05 -2.83
CA VAL A 48 -2.89 -8.50 -3.17
C VAL A 48 -3.10 -7.23 -3.99
N ILE A 49 -2.57 -6.11 -3.49
CA ILE A 49 -2.71 -4.80 -4.13
C ILE A 49 -1.35 -4.37 -4.67
N THR A 50 -1.25 -4.13 -5.97
CA THR A 50 -0.05 -3.59 -6.62
C THR A 50 -0.18 -2.08 -6.82
N MET A 51 0.87 -1.34 -6.52
CA MET A 51 0.93 0.12 -6.69
C MET A 51 2.18 0.48 -7.50
N GLY A 52 2.15 0.23 -8.80
CA GLY A 52 3.22 0.62 -9.73
C GLY A 52 4.48 -0.27 -9.74
N CYS A 53 4.44 -1.47 -9.14
CA CYS A 53 5.56 -2.42 -9.20
C CYS A 53 5.66 -3.21 -10.52
N GLY A 54 4.69 -3.07 -11.43
CA GLY A 54 4.61 -3.84 -12.67
C GLY A 54 4.50 -5.34 -12.43
N ASP A 55 5.11 -6.14 -13.32
CA ASP A 55 5.08 -7.61 -13.31
C ASP A 55 6.01 -8.26 -12.24
N ALA A 56 6.52 -7.49 -11.29
CA ALA A 56 7.44 -8.01 -10.27
C ALA A 56 6.79 -8.96 -9.27
N CYS A 57 5.44 -8.97 -9.19
CA CYS A 57 4.69 -9.80 -8.26
C CYS A 57 4.30 -11.15 -8.90
N PRO A 58 4.79 -12.29 -8.37
CA PRO A 58 4.30 -13.59 -8.81
C PRO A 58 2.79 -13.74 -8.52
N ILE A 59 2.07 -14.29 -9.50
CA ILE A 59 0.61 -14.51 -9.41
C ILE A 59 0.33 -15.93 -8.92
N PHE A 60 -0.41 -16.03 -7.82
CA PHE A 60 -0.85 -17.28 -7.23
C PHE A 60 -2.37 -17.43 -7.40
N PRO A 61 -2.86 -18.65 -7.67
CA PRO A 61 -4.29 -18.89 -7.81
C PRO A 61 -5.04 -18.69 -6.48
N GLY A 62 -6.33 -18.37 -6.57
CA GLY A 62 -7.23 -18.28 -5.41
C GLY A 62 -7.15 -16.97 -4.62
N LYS A 63 -6.47 -15.94 -5.16
CA LYS A 63 -6.32 -14.62 -4.54
C LYS A 63 -6.96 -13.55 -5.39
N ARG A 64 -7.44 -12.48 -4.75
CA ARG A 64 -7.94 -11.29 -5.44
C ARG A 64 -6.77 -10.33 -5.69
N TYR A 65 -6.45 -10.07 -6.95
CA TYR A 65 -5.44 -9.08 -7.32
C TYR A 65 -6.10 -7.77 -7.73
N LEU A 66 -5.60 -6.66 -7.18
CA LEU A 66 -6.01 -5.31 -7.54
C LEU A 66 -4.79 -4.52 -7.98
N ASP A 67 -4.89 -3.91 -9.15
CA ASP A 67 -3.82 -3.06 -9.66
C ASP A 67 -4.22 -1.59 -9.55
N TRP A 68 -3.59 -0.90 -8.61
CA TRP A 68 -3.80 0.51 -8.36
C TRP A 68 -2.74 1.31 -9.09
N GLN A 69 -3.07 1.70 -10.32
CA GLN A 69 -2.28 2.63 -11.12
C GLN A 69 -2.24 3.99 -10.41
N LEU A 70 -1.11 4.26 -9.75
CA LEU A 70 -0.81 5.45 -8.97
C LEU A 70 0.67 5.78 -9.14
N ASP A 71 0.97 7.07 -9.29
CA ASP A 71 2.36 7.52 -9.25
C ASP A 71 2.92 7.34 -7.84
N GLY A 72 4.15 6.83 -7.74
CA GLY A 72 4.85 6.74 -6.47
C GLY A 72 5.23 8.11 -5.91
N PRO A 73 5.44 8.22 -4.58
CA PRO A 73 5.83 9.47 -3.93
C PRO A 73 7.34 9.79 -4.06
N ALA A 74 8.13 8.93 -4.70
CA ALA A 74 9.58 9.06 -4.75
C ALA A 74 10.02 10.37 -5.41
N GLY A 75 10.85 11.14 -4.72
CA GLY A 75 11.35 12.43 -5.20
C GLY A 75 10.32 13.56 -5.29
N LYS A 76 9.07 13.32 -4.90
CA LYS A 76 7.99 14.31 -4.94
C LYS A 76 7.96 15.17 -3.67
N PRO A 77 7.62 16.47 -3.77
CA PRO A 77 7.38 17.33 -2.61
C PRO A 77 6.08 16.95 -1.89
N VAL A 78 5.92 17.38 -0.65
CA VAL A 78 4.77 17.07 0.22
C VAL A 78 3.43 17.38 -0.47
N GLU A 79 3.37 18.49 -1.20
CA GLU A 79 2.20 18.95 -1.95
C GLU A 79 1.72 17.95 -3.00
N GLU A 80 2.65 17.23 -3.62
CA GLU A 80 2.34 16.18 -4.60
C GLU A 80 2.11 14.81 -3.95
N VAL A 81 2.57 14.60 -2.71
CA VAL A 81 2.33 13.37 -1.96
C VAL A 81 0.93 13.35 -1.33
N ARG A 82 0.39 14.49 -0.89
CA ARG A 82 -0.99 14.61 -0.36
C ARG A 82 -2.07 14.00 -1.27
N PRO A 83 -2.17 14.34 -2.57
CA PRO A 83 -3.18 13.74 -3.43
C PRO A 83 -2.99 12.23 -3.62
N ILE A 84 -1.76 11.71 -3.55
CA ILE A 84 -1.49 10.26 -3.58
C ILE A 84 -2.06 9.60 -2.32
N ARG A 85 -1.79 10.17 -1.13
CA ARG A 85 -2.35 9.72 0.15
C ARG A 85 -3.88 9.68 0.10
N ASP A 86 -4.49 10.77 -0.35
CA ASP A 86 -5.95 10.92 -0.35
C ASP A 86 -6.62 9.93 -1.33
N GLU A 87 -6.01 9.68 -2.49
CA GLU A 87 -6.50 8.66 -3.43
C GLU A 87 -6.32 7.23 -2.90
N ILE A 88 -5.22 6.94 -2.19
CA ILE A 88 -5.03 5.65 -1.51
C ILE A 88 -6.12 5.46 -0.44
N ASP A 89 -6.36 6.46 0.41
CA ASP A 89 -7.42 6.38 1.43
C ASP A 89 -8.78 6.10 0.79
N ARG A 90 -9.17 6.86 -0.24
CA ARG A 90 -10.43 6.64 -0.97
C ARG A 90 -10.57 5.20 -1.49
N ARG A 91 -9.51 4.64 -2.09
CA ARG A 91 -9.53 3.26 -2.61
C ARG A 91 -9.58 2.23 -1.49
N VAL A 92 -8.88 2.48 -0.39
CA VAL A 92 -8.93 1.64 0.82
C VAL A 92 -10.34 1.62 1.39
N GLN A 93 -11.01 2.77 1.54
CA GLN A 93 -12.39 2.83 2.04
C GLN A 93 -13.37 2.03 1.16
N VAL A 94 -13.24 2.12 -0.17
CA VAL A 94 -14.05 1.32 -1.10
C VAL A 94 -13.78 -0.17 -0.93
N LEU A 95 -12.51 -0.58 -0.86
CA LEU A 95 -12.14 -1.98 -0.67
C LEU A 95 -12.65 -2.52 0.68
N LEU A 96 -12.55 -1.75 1.76
CA LEU A 96 -13.07 -2.15 3.06
C LEU A 96 -14.58 -2.43 2.99
N ALA A 97 -15.35 -1.55 2.34
CA ALA A 97 -16.79 -1.75 2.16
C ALA A 97 -17.14 -3.00 1.34
N GLU A 98 -16.26 -3.44 0.44
CA GLU A 98 -16.43 -4.69 -0.33
C GLU A 98 -16.01 -5.94 0.45
N LEU A 99 -15.06 -5.81 1.39
CA LEU A 99 -14.54 -6.91 2.22
C LEU A 99 -15.38 -7.13 3.47
N GLU A 100 -16.11 -6.13 3.94
CA GLU A 100 -17.09 -6.31 5.00
C GLU A 100 -18.18 -7.28 4.51
N PRO A 101 -18.46 -8.37 5.24
CA PRO A 101 -19.59 -9.21 4.91
C PRO A 101 -20.85 -8.35 4.97
N ALA A 102 -21.66 -8.39 3.91
CA ALA A 102 -22.97 -7.74 3.90
C ALA A 102 -23.66 -8.08 5.22
N THR A 103 -23.90 -7.06 6.05
CA THR A 103 -24.50 -7.26 7.36
C THR A 103 -25.86 -7.89 7.14
N ALA A 104 -25.97 -9.18 7.46
CA ALA A 104 -27.22 -9.94 7.42
C ALA A 104 -27.98 -9.76 8.73
#